data_AF-A0AAU0XN94-F1
#
_entry.id   AF-A0AAU0XN94-F1
#
_cell.length_a   1.000
_cell.length_b   1.000
_cell.length_c   1.000
_cell.angle_alpha   90.00
_cell.angle_beta   90.00
_cell.angle_gamma   90.00
#
_symmetry.space_group_name_H-M   'P 1'
#
loop_
_entity.id
_entity.type
_entity.pdbx_description
1 polymer ?
#
loop_
_entity_poly.entity_id
_entity_poly.type
_entity_poly.pdbx_seq_one_letter_code
_entity_poly.pdbx_strand_id
1 'polypeptide(L)' 'MPARDHFHSLMRFGPVQLGTHRDRHGRTEHAAVCTKDGCGWSAGYSSQTAAQLAARTHRCTARLENRPWTSRSGSP' A
#
# COMPACT_ATOMS: atom_id res chain seq x y z
N MET A 1 -24.39 1.28 -5.61
CA MET A 1 -23.41 2.39 -5.71
C MET A 1 -22.04 1.82 -5.37
N PRO A 2 -21.01 1.89 -6.24
CA PRO A 2 -19.69 1.40 -5.87
C PRO A 2 -19.14 2.32 -4.78
N ALA A 3 -18.73 1.74 -3.65
CA ALA A 3 -17.95 2.46 -2.66
C ALA A 3 -16.64 2.84 -3.35
N ARG A 4 -16.53 4.09 -3.78
CA ARG A 4 -15.27 4.63 -4.25
C ARG A 4 -14.36 4.65 -3.04
N ASP A 5 -13.42 3.71 -2.96
CA ASP A 5 -12.31 3.81 -2.04
C ASP A 5 -11.49 5.04 -2.44
N HIS A 6 -11.90 6.19 -1.92
CA HIS A 6 -11.28 7.47 -2.20
C HIS A 6 -9.98 7.53 -1.42
N PHE A 7 -8.87 7.24 -2.11
CA PHE A 7 -7.55 7.48 -1.57
C PHE A 7 -7.32 9.00 -1.52
N HIS A 8 -7.50 9.62 -0.35
CA HIS A 8 -7.51 11.08 -0.20
C HIS A 8 -6.11 11.71 -0.06
N SER A 9 -5.07 10.92 0.18
CA SER A 9 -3.69 11.42 0.22
C SER A 9 -2.78 10.43 -0.50
N LEU A 10 -2.50 10.73 -1.76
CA LEU A 10 -1.50 10.06 -2.57
C LEU A 10 -0.15 10.74 -2.37
N MET A 11 0.66 10.25 -1.44
CA MET A 11 2.06 10.66 -1.33
C MET A 11 2.92 9.75 -2.18
N ARG A 12 3.81 10.31 -3.00
CA ARG A 12 4.72 9.54 -3.85
C ARG A 12 6.14 9.62 -3.32
N PHE A 13 6.73 8.47 -3.05
CA PHE A 13 8.12 8.29 -2.62
C PHE A 13 8.85 7.48 -3.70
N GLY A 14 9.47 8.17 -4.66
CA GLY A 14 10.06 7.52 -5.84
C GLY A 14 9.01 6.74 -6.65
N PRO A 15 9.21 5.43 -6.92
CA PRO A 15 8.20 4.60 -7.59
C PRO A 15 7.09 4.12 -6.66
N VAL A 16 7.14 4.42 -5.36
CA VAL A 16 6.13 3.99 -4.39
C VAL A 16 5.04 5.05 -4.25
N GLN A 17 3.79 4.66 -4.42
CA GLN A 17 2.61 5.45 -4.08
C GLN A 17 2.07 5.01 -2.73
N LEU A 18 1.76 5.98 -1.88
CA LEU A 18 1.10 5.78 -0.60
C LEU A 18 -0.34 6.26 -0.73
N GLY A 19 -1.32 5.38 -0.55
CA GLY A 19 -2.73 5.72 -0.43
C GLY A 19 -3.18 5.67 1.01
N THR A 20 -4.13 6.53 1.36
CA THR A 20 -4.85 6.44 2.65
C THR A 20 -6.32 6.25 2.34
N HIS A 21 -6.93 5.18 2.83
CA HIS A 21 -8.35 4.93 2.70
C HIS A 21 -8.99 4.78 4.07
N ARG A 22 -10.31 4.98 4.13
CA ARG A 22 -11.09 4.69 5.32
C ARG A 22 -11.89 3.43 5.08
N ASP A 23 -11.77 2.47 5.98
CA ASP A 23 -12.62 1.27 5.93
C ASP A 23 -14.07 1.63 6.26
N ARG A 24 -14.99 0.67 6.08
CA ARG A 24 -16.41 0.85 6.40
C ARG A 24 -16.69 1.10 7.89
N HIS A 25 -15.69 0.87 8.75
CA HIS A 25 -15.76 1.09 10.19
C HIS A 25 -15.17 2.45 10.59
N GLY A 26 -14.75 3.28 9.62
CA GLY A 26 -14.19 4.60 9.84
C GLY A 26 -12.72 4.60 10.26
N ARG A 27 -12.02 3.46 10.20
CA ARG A 27 -10.59 3.38 10.51
C ARG A 27 -9.78 3.85 9.31
N THR A 28 -8.78 4.68 9.60
CA THR A 28 -7.83 5.15 8.60
C THR A 28 -6.77 4.07 8.39
N GLU A 29 -6.68 3.54 7.18
CA GLU A 29 -5.67 2.58 6.78
C GLU A 29 -4.81 3.16 5.66
N HIS A 30 -3.51 2.91 5.75
CA HIS A 30 -2.51 3.41 4.83
C HIS A 30 -1.92 2.26 4.01
N ALA A 31 -2.01 2.33 2.70
CA ALA A 31 -1.44 1.35 1.78
C ALA A 31 -0.25 1.97 1.05
N ALA A 32 0.88 1.27 1.02
CA ALA A 32 2.02 1.62 0.18
C ALA A 32 2.12 0.61 -0.97
N VAL A 33 2.28 1.10 -2.20
CA VAL A 33 2.31 0.28 -3.43
C VAL A 33 3.45 0.76 -4.31
N CYS A 34 4.36 -0.13 -4.69
CA CYS A 34 5.39 0.18 -5.68
C CYS A 34 4.79 0.06 -7.08
N THR A 35 4.68 1.18 -7.80
CA THR A 35 4.16 1.23 -9.17
C THR A 35 5.26 1.01 -10.22
N LYS A 36 6.39 0.42 -9.83
CA LYS A 36 7.43 0.05 -10.78
C LYS A 36 7.07 -1.29 -11.43
N ASP A 37 7.14 -1.32 -12.75
CA ASP A 37 6.82 -2.51 -13.53
C ASP A 37 7.65 -3.72 -13.06
N GLY A 38 6.96 -4.82 -12.76
CA GLY A 38 7.58 -6.08 -12.33
C GLY A 38 7.99 -6.15 -10.86
N CYS A 39 7.70 -5.15 -10.01
CA CYS A 39 7.96 -5.24 -8.57
C CYS A 39 6.83 -5.94 -7.80
N GLY A 40 5.57 -5.53 -8.03
CA GLY A 40 4.40 -6.11 -7.36
C GLY A 40 4.33 -5.88 -5.84
N TRP A 41 5.25 -5.12 -5.26
CA TRP A 41 5.28 -4.85 -3.82
C TRP A 41 4.13 -3.94 -3.43
N SER A 42 3.36 -4.39 -2.43
CA SER A 42 2.48 -3.51 -1.67
C SER A 42 2.37 -3.98 -0.23
N ALA A 43 2.03 -3.06 0.67
CA ALA A 43 1.86 -3.33 2.10
C ALA A 43 0.82 -2.37 2.71
N GLY A 44 0.01 -2.89 3.65
CA GLY A 44 -0.97 -2.12 4.43
C GLY A 44 -0.47 -1.83 5.85
N TYR A 45 -0.82 -0.67 6.37
CA TYR A 45 -0.41 -0.16 7.67
C TYR A 45 -1.55 0.58 8.35
N SER A 46 -1.63 0.47 9.67
CA SER A 46 -2.56 1.26 10.50
C SER A 46 -2.07 2.68 10.79
N SER A 47 -0.84 3.02 10.40
CA SER A 47 -0.22 4.33 10.65
C SER A 47 0.50 4.87 9.42
N GLN A 48 0.29 6.16 9.15
CA GLN A 48 0.90 6.88 8.04
C GLN A 48 2.43 6.84 8.11
N THR A 49 3.00 7.03 9.30
CA THR A 49 4.45 7.06 9.51
C THR A 49 5.08 5.71 9.19
N ALA A 50 4.44 4.60 9.56
CA ALA A 50 4.92 3.25 9.24
C ALA A 50 4.90 3.02 7.71
N ALA A 51 3.82 3.43 7.06
CA ALA A 51 3.68 3.33 5.62
C ALA A 51 4.73 4.18 4.88
N GLN A 52 4.96 5.42 5.33
CA GLN A 52 5.99 6.30 4.78
C GLN A 52 7.40 5.73 4.99
N LEU A 53 7.69 5.18 6.17
CA LEU A 53 8.99 4.57 6.45
C LEU A 53 9.25 3.41 5.48
N ALA A 54 8.28 2.52 5.32
CA ALA A 54 8.36 1.41 4.37
C ALA A 54 8.53 1.89 2.93
N ALA A 55 7.81 2.93 2.52
CA ALA A 55 7.94 3.52 1.19
C ALA A 55 9.34 4.12 0.95
N ARG A 56 9.93 4.76 1.97
CA ARG A 56 11.27 5.36 1.89
C ARG A 56 12.39 4.31 1.93
N THR A 57 12.20 3.22 2.66
CA THR A 57 13.19 2.13 2.77
C THR A 57 13.02 1.07 1.69
N HIS A 58 11.94 1.12 0.91
CA HIS A 58 11.68 0.20 -0.18
C HIS A 58 12.77 0.33 -1.26
N ARG A 59 13.63 -0.69 -1.35
CA ARG A 59 14.55 -0.87 -2.46
C ARG A 59 13.88 -1.78 -3.47
N CYS A 60 13.53 -1.22 -4.63
CA CYS A 60 12.89 -1.98 -5.70
C CYS A 60 13.89 -3.00 -6.29
N THR A 61 13.81 -4.25 -5.83
CA THR A 61 14.54 -5.38 -6.39
C THR A 61 13.70 -5.99 -7.52
N ALA A 62 13.48 -5.25 -8.61
CA ALA A 62 12.75 -5.74 -9.79
C ALA A 62 13.57 -6.80 -10.57
N ARG A 63 13.92 -7.87 -9.86
CA ARG A 63 14.58 -9.07 -10.32
C ARG A 63 14.09 -10.17 -9.38
N LEU A 64 13.11 -10.92 -9.87
CA LEU A 64 12.73 -12.26 -9.40
C LEU A 64 12.21 -12.31 -7.96
N GLU A 65 10.90 -12.19 -7.76
CA GLU A 65 10.11 -13.25 -7.12
C GLU A 65 8.64 -12.83 -7.13
N ASN A 66 7.88 -13.50 -7.98
CA ASN A 66 6.45 -13.70 -7.85
C ASN A 66 6.15 -14.19 -6.42
N ARG A 67 5.88 -13.26 -5.50
CA ARG A 67 5.16 -13.60 -4.27
C ARG A 67 3.72 -13.17 -4.53
N PRO A 68 2.78 -14.12 -4.75
CA PRO A 68 1.39 -13.78 -4.89
C PRO A 68 0.99 -13.01 -3.63
N TRP A 69 0.35 -11.87 -3.83
CA TRP A 69 -0.24 -11.06 -2.78
C TRP A 69 -1.33 -11.92 -2.14
N THR A 70 -0.96 -12.79 -1.20
CA THR A 70 -1.93 -13.50 -0.37
C THR A 70 -2.50 -12.42 0.51
N SER A 71 -3.64 -11.89 0.09
CA SER A 71 -4.60 -11.15 0.88
C SER A 71 -4.84 -11.94 2.17
N ARG A 72 -4.03 -11.66 3.19
CA ARG A 72 -4.26 -12.10 4.56
C ARG A 72 -4.55 -10.87 5.40
N SER A 73 -5.65 -10.22 5.03
CA SER A 73 -6.47 -9.44 5.95
C SER A 73 -7.92 -9.93 5.84
N GLY A 74 -8.10 -11.24 5.81
CA GLY A 74 -9.20 -11.85 6.54
C GLY A 74 -8.67 -12.12 7.95
N SER A 75 -9.29 -11.51 8.95
CA SER A 75 -9.45 -12.09 10.29
C SER A 75 -10.60 -11.37 11.01
N PRO A 76 -11.38 -12.11 11.82
CA PRO A 76 -12.69 -11.72 12.34
C PRO A 76 -12.70 -10.49 13.26
#